data_AF-A0A851EV05-F1
#
_entry.id   AF-A0A851EV05-F1
#
_cell.length_a   1.000
_cell.length_b   1.000
_cell.length_c   1.000
_cell.angle_alpha   90.00
_cell.angle_beta   90.00
_cell.angle_gamma   90.00
#
_symmetry.space_group_name_H-M   'P 1'
#
loop_
_entity.id
_entity.type
_entity.pdbx_description
1 polymer ?
#
loop_
_entity_poly.entity_id
_entity_poly.type
_entity_poly.pdbx_seq_one_letter_code
_entity_poly.pdbx_strand_id
1 'polypeptide(L)'
;QCNTIYRGFADCLISLGDSMAQNVQQQQEEGGEEAQELETICKSWDDFHSCASEVLSKCPVETAAIWESLRQESRKIQFQGNLQELCSARGRLASARSSPTSETNQATLRGSATPLHPHLLSLLALPLLV
;
A
#
# COMPACT_ATOMS: atom_id res chain seq x y z
N GLN A 1 -7.57 10.73 -35.30
CA GLN A 1 -7.68 10.05 -33.99
C GLN A 1 -6.34 10.03 -33.27
N CYS A 2 -5.23 9.62 -33.90
CA CYS A 2 -3.92 9.62 -33.22
C CYS A 2 -3.29 11.01 -33.05
N ASN A 3 -3.67 11.97 -33.87
CA ASN A 3 -3.19 13.35 -33.83
C ASN A 3 -3.61 14.12 -32.56
N THR A 4 -4.56 13.60 -31.78
CA THR A 4 -5.05 14.23 -30.55
C THR A 4 -4.58 13.53 -29.27
N ILE A 5 -3.75 12.47 -29.37
CA ILE A 5 -3.28 11.72 -28.19
C ILE A 5 -2.53 12.63 -27.22
N TYR A 6 -1.60 13.45 -27.72
CA TYR A 6 -0.83 14.37 -26.89
C TYR A 6 -1.71 15.39 -26.17
N ARG A 7 -2.74 15.89 -26.84
CA ARG A 7 -3.74 16.77 -26.23
C ARG A 7 -4.50 16.03 -25.13
N GLY A 8 -5.09 14.88 -25.43
CA GLY A 8 -5.86 14.11 -24.45
C GLY A 8 -5.02 13.67 -23.25
N PHE A 9 -3.77 13.28 -23.47
CA PHE A 9 -2.85 12.94 -22.38
C PHE A 9 -2.50 14.16 -21.50
N ALA A 10 -2.26 15.31 -22.14
CA ALA A 10 -2.05 16.56 -21.41
C ALA A 10 -3.29 16.98 -20.61
N ASP A 11 -4.49 16.79 -21.16
CA ASP A 11 -5.75 17.05 -20.45
C ASP A 11 -5.87 16.14 -19.21
N CYS A 12 -5.49 14.85 -19.31
CA CYS A 12 -5.43 13.96 -18.14
C CYS A 12 -4.43 14.46 -17.07
N LEU A 13 -3.26 14.96 -17.47
CA LEU A 13 -2.27 15.51 -16.54
C LEU A 13 -2.75 16.78 -15.84
N ILE A 14 -3.43 17.67 -16.58
CA ILE A 14 -4.02 18.90 -16.01
C ILE A 14 -5.09 18.52 -14.98
N SER A 15 -5.97 17.58 -15.33
CA SER A 15 -7.02 17.10 -14.42
C SER A 15 -6.44 16.48 -13.14
N LEU A 16 -5.32 15.77 -13.22
CA LEU A 16 -4.62 15.24 -12.04
C LEU A 16 -4.15 16.37 -11.13
N GLY A 17 -3.51 17.39 -11.70
CA GLY A 17 -3.04 18.57 -10.97
C GLY A 17 -4.18 19.32 -10.29
N ASP A 18 -5.28 19.55 -11.01
CA ASP A 18 -6.46 20.25 -10.49
C ASP A 18 -7.10 19.48 -9.32
N SER A 19 -7.23 18.15 -9.43
CA SER A 19 -7.76 17.30 -8.35
C SER A 19 -6.88 17.36 -7.11
N MET A 20 -5.55 17.28 -7.27
CA MET A 20 -4.61 17.38 -6.16
C MET A 20 -4.66 18.75 -5.47
N ALA A 21 -4.78 19.84 -6.24
CA ALA A 21 -4.90 21.18 -5.69
C ALA A 21 -6.19 21.36 -4.87
N GLN A 22 -7.32 20.83 -5.36
CA GLN A 22 -8.60 20.88 -4.65
C GLN A 22 -8.57 20.08 -3.34
N ASN A 23 -7.91 18.92 -3.34
CA ASN A 23 -7.76 18.11 -2.12
C ASN A 23 -7.00 18.87 -1.03
N VAL A 24 -5.91 19.56 -1.40
CA VAL A 24 -5.12 20.37 -0.46
C VAL A 24 -5.94 21.51 0.14
N GLN A 25 -6.79 22.17 -0.67
CA GLN A 25 -7.67 23.24 -0.18
C GLN A 25 -8.73 22.72 0.80
N GLN A 26 -9.37 21.60 0.52
CA GLN A 26 -10.36 20.99 1.44
C GLN A 26 -9.72 20.55 2.76
N GLN A 27 -8.49 20.01 2.72
CA GLN A 27 -7.75 19.61 3.92
C GLN A 27 -7.45 20.78 4.86
N GLN A 28 -7.14 21.95 4.30
CA GLN A 28 -6.78 23.15 5.06
C GLN A 28 -7.99 23.75 5.79
N GLU A 29 -9.19 23.47 5.31
CA GLU A 29 -10.47 23.95 5.87
C GLU A 29 -11.08 22.95 6.88
N GLU A 30 -10.94 21.64 6.67
CA GLU A 30 -11.66 20.62 7.46
C GLU A 30 -10.82 19.82 8.47
N GLY A 31 -9.48 19.89 8.42
CA GLY A 31 -8.62 19.16 9.37
C GLY A 31 -8.84 17.64 9.33
N GLY A 32 -8.57 17.02 8.17
CA GLY A 32 -8.82 15.60 7.91
C GLY A 32 -7.77 14.64 8.49
N GLU A 33 -8.18 13.37 8.68
CA GLU A 33 -7.27 12.28 9.07
C GLU A 33 -6.32 11.91 7.90
N GLU A 34 -5.04 11.68 8.19
CA GLU A 34 -3.98 11.35 7.22
C GLU A 34 -4.35 10.18 6.28
N ALA A 35 -5.07 9.18 6.80
CA ALA A 35 -5.53 8.04 6.01
C ALA A 35 -6.56 8.43 4.94
N GLN A 36 -7.40 9.42 5.22
CA GLN A 36 -8.44 9.91 4.32
C GLN A 36 -7.85 10.84 3.24
N GLU A 37 -6.78 11.56 3.58
CA GLU A 37 -5.96 12.31 2.64
C GLU A 37 -5.29 11.38 1.60
N LEU A 38 -4.61 10.32 2.08
CA LEU A 38 -3.94 9.37 1.20
C LEU A 38 -4.93 8.66 0.26
N GLU A 39 -6.11 8.33 0.74
CA GLU A 39 -7.19 7.74 -0.07
C GLU A 39 -7.60 8.67 -1.22
N THR A 40 -7.72 9.97 -0.96
CA THR A 40 -8.16 10.95 -1.95
C THR A 40 -7.07 11.24 -3.00
N ILE A 41 -5.80 11.27 -2.57
CA ILE A 41 -4.64 11.34 -3.46
C ILE A 41 -4.60 10.12 -4.39
N CYS A 42 -4.76 8.92 -3.84
CA CYS A 42 -4.70 7.69 -4.62
C CYS A 42 -5.90 7.51 -5.56
N LYS A 43 -7.08 8.02 -5.19
CA LYS A 43 -8.20 8.11 -6.12
C LYS A 43 -7.87 8.99 -7.32
N SER A 44 -7.31 10.18 -7.09
CA SER A 44 -6.91 11.09 -8.18
C SER A 44 -5.88 10.44 -9.12
N TRP A 45 -4.96 9.66 -8.55
CA TRP A 45 -3.98 8.87 -9.30
C TRP A 45 -4.61 7.76 -10.16
N ASP A 46 -5.57 7.02 -9.61
CA ASP A 46 -6.30 5.97 -10.33
C ASP A 46 -7.14 6.55 -11.49
N ASP A 47 -7.74 7.74 -11.29
CA ASP A 47 -8.50 8.46 -12.32
C ASP A 47 -7.59 8.91 -13.47
N PHE A 48 -6.40 9.44 -13.16
CA PHE A 48 -5.38 9.77 -14.16
C PHE A 48 -4.98 8.55 -14.98
N HIS A 49 -4.70 7.42 -14.32
CA HIS A 49 -4.34 6.18 -14.98
C HIS A 49 -5.42 5.71 -15.95
N SER A 50 -6.67 5.74 -15.51
CA SER A 50 -7.82 5.35 -16.34
C SER A 50 -7.96 6.26 -17.58
N CYS A 51 -7.87 7.58 -17.39
CA CYS A 51 -7.91 8.58 -18.46
C CYS A 51 -6.77 8.36 -19.49
N ALA A 52 -5.54 8.25 -19.01
CA ALA A 52 -4.37 8.07 -19.86
C ALA A 52 -4.44 6.76 -20.66
N SER A 53 -4.84 5.66 -20.01
CA SER A 53 -5.03 4.37 -20.67
C SER A 53 -6.10 4.43 -21.76
N GLU A 54 -7.23 5.11 -21.51
CA GLU A 54 -8.28 5.26 -22.52
C GLU A 54 -7.79 6.07 -23.73
N VAL A 55 -7.14 7.22 -23.51
CA VAL A 55 -6.60 8.07 -24.58
C VAL A 55 -5.56 7.30 -25.42
N LEU A 56 -4.65 6.58 -24.77
CA LEU A 56 -3.57 5.84 -25.43
C LEU A 56 -4.08 4.59 -26.16
N SER A 57 -5.16 3.95 -25.67
CA SER A 57 -5.74 2.75 -26.30
C SER A 57 -6.31 3.01 -27.70
N LYS A 58 -6.67 4.26 -28.01
CA LYS A 58 -7.30 4.65 -29.27
C LYS A 58 -6.35 4.60 -30.48
N CYS A 59 -5.04 4.42 -30.26
CA CYS A 59 -4.04 4.37 -31.32
C CYS A 59 -2.89 3.41 -31.00
N PRO A 60 -3.05 2.13 -31.33
CA PRO A 60 -1.98 1.16 -31.26
C PRO A 60 -1.09 1.30 -32.50
N VAL A 61 0.03 2.04 -32.40
CA VAL A 61 1.34 1.79 -33.04
C VAL A 61 2.23 3.05 -32.89
N GLU A 62 3.52 2.82 -32.61
CA GLU A 62 4.60 3.76 -32.24
C GLU A 62 4.47 4.51 -30.90
N THR A 63 3.26 4.90 -30.47
CA THR A 63 3.07 5.58 -29.17
C THR A 63 3.27 4.64 -27.99
N ALA A 64 2.95 3.35 -28.13
CA ALA A 64 3.16 2.35 -27.06
C ALA A 64 4.66 2.11 -26.78
N ALA A 65 5.50 2.12 -27.82
CA ALA A 65 6.95 1.98 -27.66
C ALA A 65 7.58 3.22 -27.03
N ILE A 66 7.15 4.42 -27.44
CA ILE A 66 7.58 5.70 -26.83
C ILE A 66 7.11 5.79 -25.38
N TRP A 67 5.84 5.44 -25.11
CA TRP A 67 5.30 5.40 -23.75
C TRP A 67 6.04 4.42 -22.87
N GLU A 68 6.31 3.22 -23.38
CA GLU A 68 7.09 2.22 -22.66
C GLU A 68 8.49 2.77 -22.37
N SER A 69 9.17 3.36 -23.36
CA SER A 69 10.48 4.00 -23.19
C SER A 69 10.47 5.11 -22.14
N LEU A 70 9.51 6.04 -22.19
CA LEU A 70 9.33 7.11 -21.20
C LEU A 70 9.06 6.53 -19.80
N ARG A 71 8.26 5.47 -19.70
CA ARG A 71 8.00 4.74 -18.45
C ARG A 71 9.25 4.05 -17.91
N GLN A 72 10.17 3.61 -18.77
CA GLN A 72 11.46 3.07 -18.34
C GLN A 72 12.41 4.17 -17.90
N GLU A 73 12.40 5.32 -18.58
CA GLU A 73 13.26 6.46 -18.27
C GLU A 73 12.82 7.14 -16.96
N SER A 74 11.52 7.26 -16.72
CA SER A 74 11.00 7.81 -15.45
C SER A 74 11.45 7.01 -14.23
N ARG A 75 11.65 5.69 -14.37
CA ARG A 75 12.19 4.82 -13.31
C ARG A 75 13.65 5.12 -12.94
N LYS A 76 14.41 5.80 -13.81
CA LYS A 76 15.79 6.19 -13.54
C LYS A 76 15.89 7.47 -12.72
N ILE A 77 14.82 8.27 -12.71
CA ILE A 77 14.79 9.49 -11.90
C ILE A 77 14.50 9.09 -10.45
N GLN A 78 15.47 9.30 -9.57
CA GLN A 78 15.32 9.01 -8.15
C GLN A 78 14.61 10.17 -7.45
N PHE A 79 13.29 10.23 -7.61
CA PHE A 79 12.44 10.99 -6.69
C PHE A 79 12.20 10.14 -5.44
N GLN A 80 12.45 10.71 -4.26
CA GLN A 80 12.04 10.05 -3.01
C GLN A 80 10.51 10.11 -2.91
N GLY A 81 9.87 8.95 -2.95
CA GLY A 81 8.43 8.83 -2.97
C GLY A 81 7.85 9.15 -4.35
N ASN A 82 7.06 8.21 -4.88
CA ASN A 82 6.23 8.46 -6.07
C ASN A 82 4.82 7.92 -5.84
N LEU A 83 3.85 8.48 -6.56
CA LEU A 83 2.43 8.13 -6.42
C LEU A 83 2.16 6.66 -6.76
N GLN A 84 2.90 6.09 -7.70
CA GLN A 84 2.80 4.67 -8.02
C GLN A 84 3.16 3.80 -6.81
N GLU A 85 4.26 4.07 -6.12
CA GLU A 85 4.67 3.37 -4.90
C GLU A 85 3.68 3.59 -3.76
N LEU A 86 3.29 4.84 -3.53
CA LEU A 86 2.35 5.22 -2.47
C LEU A 86 0.99 4.51 -2.64
N CYS A 87 0.44 4.50 -3.85
CA CYS A 87 -0.90 4.00 -4.12
C CYS A 87 -0.95 2.50 -4.46
N SER A 88 0.15 1.90 -4.94
CA SER A 88 0.21 0.44 -5.17
C SER A 88 0.15 -0.38 -3.87
N ALA A 89 0.58 0.20 -2.74
CA ALA A 89 0.46 -0.43 -1.43
C ALA A 89 -1.01 -0.60 -0.98
N ARG A 90 -1.92 0.24 -1.48
CA ARG A 90 -3.36 0.19 -1.17
C ARG A 90 -4.02 -1.12 -1.60
N GLY A 91 -3.67 -1.63 -2.78
CA GLY A 91 -4.18 -2.91 -3.28
C GLY A 91 -3.79 -4.10 -2.39
N ARG A 92 -2.61 -4.05 -1.76
CA ARG A 92 -2.16 -5.09 -0.80
C ARG A 92 -2.93 -5.04 0.51
N LEU A 93 -3.22 -3.84 1.04
CA LEU A 93 -3.98 -3.65 2.27
C LEU A 93 -5.47 -4.00 2.08
N ALA A 94 -6.07 -3.64 0.95
CA ALA A 94 -7.44 -4.03 0.62
C ALA A 94 -7.59 -5.56 0.46
N SER A 95 -6.62 -6.22 -0.18
CA SER A 95 -6.57 -7.68 -0.32
C SER A 95 -6.33 -8.40 1.02
N ALA A 96 -5.61 -7.78 1.95
CA ALA A 96 -5.44 -8.30 3.31
C ALA A 96 -6.73 -8.15 4.13
N ARG A 97 -7.50 -7.09 3.90
CA ARG A 97 -8.78 -6.81 4.57
C ARG A 97 -9.96 -7.63 4.00
N SER A 98 -9.87 -8.08 2.74
CA SER A 98 -10.83 -9.00 2.12
C SER A 98 -10.53 -10.48 2.36
N SER A 99 -9.36 -10.80 2.92
CA SER A 99 -9.15 -12.11 3.53
C SER A 99 -9.82 -12.08 4.91
N PRO A 100 -10.59 -13.11 5.31
CA PRO A 100 -11.04 -13.21 6.68
C PRO A 100 -9.79 -13.39 7.54
N THR A 101 -9.30 -12.30 8.10
CA THR A 101 -8.34 -12.33 9.19
C THR A 101 -9.07 -12.97 10.36
N SER A 102 -8.83 -14.26 10.55
CA SER A 102 -8.94 -14.88 11.86
C SER A 102 -7.97 -14.13 12.77
N GLU A 103 -8.42 -13.01 13.34
CA GLU A 103 -7.78 -12.37 14.49
C GLU A 103 -7.80 -13.37 15.65
N THR A 104 -6.73 -14.14 15.78
CA THR A 104 -6.42 -14.86 17.02
C THR A 104 -5.00 -14.52 17.42
N ASN A 105 -4.83 -13.32 17.94
CA ASN A 105 -3.67 -12.94 18.74
C ASN A 105 -4.14 -12.43 20.11
N GLN A 106 -5.01 -13.23 20.75
CA GLN A 106 -5.18 -13.23 22.20
C GLN A 106 -4.27 -14.31 22.80
N ALA A 107 -2.97 -14.05 22.85
CA ALA A 107 -2.05 -14.91 23.59
C ALA A 107 -2.19 -14.62 25.10
N THR A 108 -3.16 -15.28 25.74
CA THR A 108 -3.21 -15.36 27.20
C THR A 108 -1.97 -16.10 27.68
N LEU A 109 -1.09 -15.42 28.41
CA LEU A 109 0.05 -16.05 29.10
C LEU A 109 -0.50 -16.99 30.19
N ARG A 110 -0.69 -18.27 29.86
CA ARG A 110 -0.82 -19.32 30.88
C ARG A 110 0.57 -19.82 31.24
N GLY A 111 1.12 -19.31 32.33
CA GLY A 111 2.27 -19.92 32.98
C GLY A 111 1.87 -21.30 33.52
N SER A 112 2.42 -22.35 32.94
CA SER A 112 2.37 -23.69 33.52
C SER A 112 3.55 -23.85 34.47
N ALA A 113 3.33 -23.70 35.77
CA ALA A 113 4.23 -24.26 36.76
C ALA A 113 3.90 -25.75 36.89
N THR A 114 4.84 -26.63 36.57
CA THR A 114 4.72 -28.05 36.94
C THR A 114 4.73 -28.13 38.47
N PRO A 115 3.70 -28.70 39.11
CA PRO A 115 3.83 -29.02 40.53
C PRO A 115 4.91 -30.10 40.63
N LEU A 116 6.01 -29.76 41.29
CA LEU A 116 7.03 -30.72 41.66
C LEU A 116 6.33 -31.80 42.49
N HIS A 117 6.27 -33.02 41.95
CA HIS A 117 5.75 -34.18 42.67
C HIS A 117 6.56 -34.36 43.97
N PRO A 118 5.92 -34.46 45.15
CA PRO A 118 6.64 -34.54 46.42
C PRO A 118 7.45 -35.83 46.61
N HIS A 119 7.33 -36.80 45.69
CA HIS A 119 8.06 -38.06 45.76
C HIS A 119 9.54 -37.99 45.31
N LEU A 120 9.96 -36.93 44.61
CA LEU A 120 11.35 -36.83 44.12
C LEU A 120 12.33 -36.18 45.12
N LEU A 121 11.83 -35.58 46.21
CA LEU A 121 12.68 -35.12 47.31
C LEU A 121 13.05 -36.24 48.30
N SER A 122 12.45 -37.43 48.17
CA SER A 122 12.76 -38.59 49.02
C SER A 122 14.08 -39.29 48.68
N LEU A 123 14.70 -38.97 47.54
CA LEU A 123 15.92 -39.67 47.07
C LEU A 123 17.22 -38.92 47.38
N LEU A 124 17.17 -37.77 48.07
CA LEU A 124 18.35 -37.03 48.53
C LEU A 124 18.68 -37.21 50.02
N ALA A 125 18.08 -38.20 50.68
CA ALA A 125 18.44 -38.57 52.05
C ALA A 125 18.74 -40.08 52.15
N LEU A 126 19.86 -40.52 51.56
CA LEU A 126 20.57 -41.68 52.09
C LEU A 126 21.64 -41.19 53.07
N PRO A 127 21.69 -41.69 54.31
CA PRO A 127 22.81 -41.43 55.21
C PRO A 127 24.02 -42.25 54.76
N LEU A 128 25.22 -41.65 54.82
CA LEU A 128 26.46 -42.41 54.84
C LEU A 128 26.40 -43.38 56.03
N LEU A 129 26.58 -44.67 55.75
CA LEU A 129 26.82 -45.68 56.77
C LEU A 129 28.02 -46.52 56.33
N VAL A 130 29.22 -46.00 56.63
CA VAL A 130 30.37 -46.66 57.28
C VAL A 130 31.25 -45.55 57.83
#